data_AF-A0A8B5W9X1-F1
#
_entry.id   AF-A0A8B5W9X1-F1
#
_cell.length_a   1.000
_cell.length_b   1.000
_cell.length_c   1.000
_cell.angle_alpha   90.00
_cell.angle_beta   90.00
_cell.angle_gamma   90.00
#
_symmetry.space_group_name_H-M   'P 1'
#
loop_
_entity.id
_entity.type
_entity.pdbx_description
1 polymer ?
#
loop_
_entity_poly.entity_id
_entity_poly.type
_entity_poly.pdbx_seq_one_letter_code
_entity_poly.pdbx_strand_id
1 'polypeptide(L)'
;MRYVIFSFWFILIHTAAYVFAGALALKISKNLYEEQERVIDYVRDMSDDIEKKHVEKWFLPAQLVRGLLLSIVLYPILNLLGETSWLLRFLFFSSLMFIYTDVASAVPFPHNIEGFVYMKPKYLKRNAVGKLYFEIIIYSIVFGFLISWFSF
;
A
#
# COMPACT_ATOMS: atom_id res chain seq x y z
N MET A 1 -8.18 21.60 14.85
CA MET A 1 -6.83 21.05 15.19
C MET A 1 -6.78 19.53 15.10
N ARG A 2 -7.71 18.79 15.72
CA ARG A 2 -7.71 17.31 15.70
C ARG A 2 -7.61 16.67 14.31
N TYR A 3 -8.38 17.14 13.33
CA TYR A 3 -8.33 16.61 11.95
C TYR A 3 -6.97 16.82 11.27
N VAL A 4 -6.34 17.98 11.48
CA VAL A 4 -5.02 18.30 10.91
C VAL A 4 -3.94 17.42 11.51
N ILE A 5 -3.96 17.24 12.84
CA ILE A 5 -3.01 16.36 13.55
C ILE A 5 -3.19 14.91 13.11
N PHE A 6 -4.43 14.44 12.98
CA PHE A 6 -4.74 13.11 12.47
C PHE A 6 -4.19 12.92 11.05
N SER A 7 -4.48 13.85 10.12
CA SER A 7 -3.98 13.76 8.75
C SER A 7 -2.46 13.83 8.69
N PHE A 8 -1.80 14.65 9.51
CA PHE A 8 -0.34 14.70 9.59
C PHE A 8 0.25 13.33 9.96
N TRP A 9 -0.22 12.72 11.04
CA TRP A 9 0.24 11.40 11.45
C TRP A 9 -0.13 10.32 10.44
N PHE A 10 -1.33 10.40 9.86
CA PHE A 10 -1.77 9.47 8.84
C PHE A 10 -0.86 9.47 7.63
N ILE A 11 -0.56 10.65 7.07
CA ILE A 11 0.33 10.80 5.91
C ILE A 11 1.72 10.25 6.22
N LEU A 12 2.27 10.62 7.38
CA LEU A 12 3.61 10.21 7.78
C LEU A 12 3.70 8.68 7.94
N ILE A 13 2.75 8.09 8.68
CA ILE A 13 2.69 6.66 8.96
C ILE A 13 2.39 5.87 7.68
N HIS A 14 1.46 6.33 6.85
CA HIS A 14 1.16 5.74 5.54
C HIS A 14 2.42 5.65 4.68
N THR A 15 3.10 6.79 4.52
CA THR A 15 4.29 6.88 3.67
C THR A 15 5.42 6.01 4.23
N ALA A 16 5.68 6.06 5.54
CA ALA A 16 6.72 5.28 6.17
C ALA A 16 6.44 3.77 6.10
N ALA A 17 5.20 3.33 6.39
CA ALA A 17 4.80 1.93 6.31
C ALA A 17 4.93 1.39 4.87
N TYR A 18 4.51 2.19 3.87
CA TYR A 18 4.57 1.80 2.47
C TYR A 18 6.03 1.68 1.98
N VAL A 19 6.87 2.66 2.30
CA VAL A 19 8.32 2.62 2.00
C VAL A 19 8.98 1.42 2.66
N PHE A 20 8.68 1.17 3.93
CA PHE A 20 9.25 0.05 4.68
C PHE A 20 8.84 -1.31 4.08
N ALA A 21 7.56 -1.48 3.79
CA ALA A 21 7.04 -2.71 3.17
C ALA A 21 7.65 -2.93 1.79
N GLY A 22 7.69 -1.90 0.94
CA GLY A 22 8.31 -1.96 -0.38
C GLY A 22 9.80 -2.30 -0.31
N ALA A 23 10.54 -1.68 0.61
CA ALA A 23 11.96 -1.97 0.79
C ALA A 23 12.22 -3.43 1.26
N LEU A 24 11.34 -3.98 2.10
CA LEU A 24 11.38 -5.40 2.49
C LEU A 24 11.01 -6.32 1.32
N ALA A 25 9.93 -5.99 0.61
CA ALA A 25 9.44 -6.76 -0.52
C ALA A 25 10.48 -6.82 -1.64
N LEU A 26 11.17 -5.71 -1.94
CA LEU A 26 12.23 -5.66 -2.95
C LEU A 26 13.34 -6.67 -2.65
N LYS A 27 13.75 -6.86 -1.39
CA LYS A 27 14.76 -7.86 -1.03
C LYS A 27 14.35 -9.29 -1.39
N ILE A 28 13.05 -9.57 -1.45
CA ILE A 28 12.48 -10.90 -1.72
C ILE A 28 12.01 -11.02 -3.19
N SER A 29 11.75 -9.90 -3.85
CA SER A 29 11.10 -9.81 -5.15
C SER A 29 11.96 -9.24 -6.28
N LYS A 30 13.26 -9.00 -6.07
CA LYS A 30 14.19 -8.52 -7.12
C LYS A 30 13.99 -9.20 -8.48
N ASN A 31 13.90 -10.53 -8.50
CA ASN A 31 13.66 -11.38 -9.68
C ASN A 31 12.23 -11.28 -10.28
N LEU A 32 11.35 -10.42 -9.78
CA LEU A 32 10.08 -10.03 -10.43
C LEU A 32 10.19 -8.72 -11.20
N TYR A 33 11.12 -7.84 -10.81
CA TYR A 33 11.24 -6.45 -11.26
C TYR A 33 12.56 -6.11 -11.96
N GLU A 34 13.56 -7.00 -11.86
CA GLU A 34 14.88 -6.89 -12.49
C GLU A 34 15.19 -8.24 -13.16
N GLU A 35 14.99 -8.33 -14.48
CA GLU A 35 15.50 -9.37 -15.42
C GLU A 35 14.83 -9.18 -16.81
N GLN A 36 15.36 -9.81 -17.87
CA GLN A 36 14.81 -9.69 -19.24
C GLN A 36 13.38 -10.27 -19.38
N GLU A 37 12.97 -11.19 -18.49
CA GLU A 37 11.65 -11.83 -18.50
C GLU A 37 10.76 -11.38 -17.32
N ARG A 38 10.58 -10.07 -17.17
CA ARG A 38 9.70 -9.54 -16.12
C ARG A 38 8.26 -9.92 -16.35
N VAL A 39 7.65 -10.43 -15.29
CA VAL A 39 6.23 -10.80 -15.30
C VAL A 39 5.36 -9.55 -15.39
N ILE A 40 5.76 -8.45 -14.75
CA ILE A 40 5.02 -7.18 -14.72
C ILE A 40 5.70 -6.20 -15.70
N ASP A 41 5.48 -6.41 -16.99
CA ASP A 41 6.07 -5.64 -18.09
C ASP A 41 5.35 -4.30 -18.38
N TYR A 42 4.25 -4.02 -17.69
CA TYR A 42 3.42 -2.82 -17.87
C TYR A 42 3.66 -1.73 -16.82
N VAL A 43 4.54 -1.98 -15.84
CA VAL A 43 4.99 -0.97 -14.86
C VAL A 43 6.40 -0.49 -15.21
N ARG A 44 6.82 0.61 -14.58
CA ARG A 44 8.14 1.18 -14.82
C ARG A 44 9.27 0.20 -14.46
N ASP A 45 10.25 0.16 -15.34
CA ASP A 45 11.48 -0.60 -15.25
C ASP A 45 12.47 0.07 -14.29
N MET A 46 12.75 -0.55 -13.14
CA MET A 46 13.70 -0.02 -12.16
C MET A 46 15.18 -0.26 -12.51
N SER A 47 15.46 -1.06 -13.55
CA SER A 47 16.79 -1.27 -14.13
C SER A 47 17.12 -0.29 -15.26
N ASP A 48 16.11 0.42 -15.80
CA ASP A 48 16.31 1.53 -16.73
C ASP A 48 16.48 2.86 -15.96
N ASP A 49 17.57 3.58 -16.23
CA ASP A 49 17.92 4.80 -15.50
C ASP A 49 16.92 5.94 -15.68
N ILE A 50 16.22 6.02 -16.82
CA ILE A 50 15.26 7.09 -17.11
C ILE A 50 13.96 6.80 -16.35
N GLU A 51 13.48 5.57 -16.43
CA GLU A 51 12.25 5.14 -15.74
C GLU A 51 12.42 5.13 -14.23
N LYS A 52 13.55 4.64 -13.73
CA LYS A 52 13.90 4.69 -12.31
C LYS A 52 13.87 6.11 -11.75
N LYS A 53 14.52 7.08 -12.42
CA LYS A 53 14.51 8.49 -12.00
C LYS A 53 13.10 9.07 -11.94
N HIS A 54 12.22 8.66 -12.86
CA HIS A 54 10.81 9.06 -12.81
C HIS A 54 10.13 8.54 -11.54
N VAL A 55 10.29 7.25 -11.23
CA VAL A 55 9.71 6.64 -10.02
C VAL A 55 10.26 7.32 -8.76
N GLU A 56 11.58 7.45 -8.63
CA GLU A 56 12.21 8.09 -7.47
C GLU A 56 11.73 9.52 -7.25
N LYS A 57 11.52 10.30 -8.32
CA LYS A 57 11.03 11.67 -8.26
C LYS A 57 9.57 11.76 -7.83
N TRP A 58 8.70 10.91 -8.36
CA TRP A 58 7.25 11.03 -8.20
C TRP A 58 6.68 10.16 -7.08
N PHE A 59 7.40 9.14 -6.64
CA PHE A 59 6.96 8.20 -5.62
C PHE A 59 6.55 8.92 -4.33
N LEU A 60 7.44 9.74 -3.75
CA LEU A 60 7.15 10.39 -2.47
C LEU A 60 5.98 11.37 -2.56
N PRO A 61 5.94 12.31 -3.54
CA PRO A 61 4.76 13.16 -3.75
C PRO A 61 3.46 12.36 -3.90
N ALA A 62 3.48 11.26 -4.65
CA ALA A 62 2.30 10.43 -4.85
C ALA A 62 1.81 9.78 -3.53
N GLN A 63 2.71 9.25 -2.70
CA GLN A 63 2.32 8.66 -1.41
C GLN A 63 1.81 9.73 -0.42
N LEU A 64 2.37 10.93 -0.43
CA LEU A 64 1.88 12.03 0.41
C LEU A 64 0.44 12.43 0.04
N VAL A 65 0.17 12.59 -1.26
CA VAL A 65 -1.17 12.91 -1.77
C VAL A 65 -2.14 11.76 -1.47
N ARG A 66 -1.72 10.51 -1.68
CA ARG A 66 -2.53 9.33 -1.38
C ARG A 66 -2.89 9.24 0.10
N GLY A 67 -1.92 9.43 1.00
CA GLY A 67 -2.15 9.45 2.44
C GLY A 67 -3.11 10.57 2.86
N LEU A 68 -3.01 11.75 2.25
CA LEU A 68 -3.92 12.87 2.52
C LEU A 68 -5.35 12.51 2.14
N LEU A 69 -5.56 12.03 0.91
CA LEU A 69 -6.90 11.65 0.41
C LEU A 69 -7.53 10.58 1.29
N LEU A 70 -6.77 9.54 1.63
CA LEU A 70 -7.24 8.47 2.52
C LEU A 70 -7.61 9.00 3.92
N SER A 71 -6.84 9.95 4.46
CA SER A 71 -7.11 10.50 5.79
C SER A 71 -8.42 11.31 5.84
N ILE A 72 -8.73 12.07 4.78
CA ILE A 72 -9.91 12.95 4.73
C ILE A 72 -11.21 12.14 4.78
N VAL A 73 -11.24 11.00 4.09
CA VAL A 73 -12.43 10.11 4.04
C VAL A 73 -12.82 9.60 5.43
N LEU A 74 -11.89 9.58 6.38
CA LEU A 74 -12.13 9.10 7.74
C LEU A 74 -12.63 10.16 8.71
N TYR A 75 -12.66 11.44 8.32
CA TYR A 75 -13.10 12.53 9.19
C TYR A 75 -14.51 12.33 9.80
N PRO A 76 -15.52 11.81 9.06
CA PRO A 76 -16.86 11.61 9.61
C PRO A 76 -16.90 10.62 10.77
N ILE A 77 -15.98 9.65 10.81
CA ILE A 77 -15.97 8.57 11.81
C ILE A 77 -14.86 8.73 12.85
N LEU A 78 -14.10 9.83 12.82
CA LEU A 78 -12.91 9.99 13.65
C LEU A 78 -13.22 9.98 15.17
N ASN A 79 -14.38 10.52 15.57
CA ASN A 79 -14.85 10.45 16.96
C ASN A 79 -15.03 9.00 17.42
N LEU A 80 -15.77 8.22 16.64
CA LEU A 80 -16.07 6.82 16.93
C LEU A 80 -14.78 6.00 17.04
N LEU A 81 -13.83 6.22 16.13
CA LEU A 81 -12.52 5.58 16.17
C LEU A 81 -11.77 5.93 17.47
N GLY A 82 -11.85 7.18 17.95
CA GLY A 82 -11.24 7.63 19.20
C GLY A 82 -11.86 7.03 20.48
N GLU A 83 -13.09 6.54 20.42
CA GLU A 83 -13.75 5.86 21.56
C GLU A 83 -13.56 4.34 21.51
N THR A 84 -13.14 3.82 20.35
CA THR A 84 -12.94 2.40 20.11
C THR A 84 -11.63 1.90 20.73
N SER A 85 -11.58 0.63 21.16
CA SER A 85 -10.35 0.04 21.71
C SER A 85 -9.22 -0.01 20.67
N TRP A 86 -7.96 0.02 21.14
CA TRP A 86 -6.80 -0.05 20.25
C TRP A 86 -6.83 -1.25 19.31
N LEU A 87 -7.23 -2.43 19.80
CA LEU A 87 -7.30 -3.65 19.00
C LEU A 87 -8.32 -3.52 17.84
N LEU A 88 -9.48 -2.93 18.11
CA LEU A 88 -10.50 -2.72 17.10
C LEU A 88 -10.06 -1.66 16.07
N ARG A 89 -9.36 -0.59 16.49
CA ARG A 89 -8.73 0.36 15.55
C ARG A 89 -7.69 -0.35 14.69
N PHE A 90 -6.83 -1.17 15.28
CA PHE A 90 -5.79 -1.92 14.57
C PHE A 90 -6.40 -2.81 13.48
N LEU A 91 -7.43 -3.59 13.85
CA LEU A 91 -8.13 -4.46 12.91
C LEU A 91 -8.84 -3.64 11.82
N PHE A 92 -9.50 -2.53 12.19
CA PHE A 92 -10.16 -1.64 11.25
C PHE A 92 -9.18 -1.07 10.22
N PHE A 93 -8.08 -0.46 10.66
CA PHE A 93 -7.10 0.18 9.78
C PHE A 93 -6.31 -0.83 8.95
N SER A 94 -5.92 -1.97 9.52
CA SER A 94 -5.24 -3.04 8.77
C SER A 94 -6.15 -3.61 7.70
N SER A 95 -7.42 -3.86 8.02
CA SER A 95 -8.40 -4.37 7.05
C SER A 95 -8.74 -3.33 6.00
N LEU A 96 -8.85 -2.05 6.38
CA LEU A 96 -9.08 -0.96 5.44
C LEU A 96 -7.95 -0.88 4.42
N MET A 97 -6.70 -0.92 4.87
CA MET A 97 -5.55 -0.91 3.95
C MET A 97 -5.50 -2.16 3.09
N PHE A 98 -5.66 -3.34 3.67
CA PHE A 98 -5.55 -4.59 2.90
C PHE A 98 -6.72 -4.79 1.93
N ILE A 99 -7.96 -4.61 2.39
CA ILE A 99 -9.15 -4.93 1.61
C ILE A 99 -9.46 -3.80 0.62
N TYR A 100 -9.63 -2.57 1.10
CA TYR A 100 -10.11 -1.49 0.23
C TYR A 100 -9.04 -0.92 -0.68
N THR A 101 -7.76 -0.95 -0.28
CA THR A 101 -6.70 -0.39 -1.15
C THR A 101 -6.10 -1.41 -2.10
N ASP A 102 -6.37 -2.70 -1.90
CA ASP A 102 -5.79 -3.77 -2.70
C ASP A 102 -6.81 -4.83 -3.15
N VAL A 103 -7.26 -5.72 -2.26
CA VAL A 103 -8.07 -6.91 -2.63
C VAL A 103 -9.34 -6.55 -3.40
N ALA A 104 -10.04 -5.50 -2.97
CA ALA A 104 -11.28 -4.99 -3.56
C ALA A 104 -11.05 -3.76 -4.46
N SER A 105 -9.80 -3.49 -4.86
CA SER A 105 -9.48 -2.41 -5.80
C SER A 105 -10.10 -2.69 -7.16
N ALA A 106 -10.70 -1.66 -7.76
CA ALA A 106 -11.31 -1.73 -9.08
C ALA A 106 -10.30 -1.79 -10.23
N VAL A 107 -9.02 -1.51 -9.96
CA VAL A 107 -7.96 -1.59 -10.98
C VAL A 107 -7.40 -3.02 -10.97
N PRO A 108 -7.50 -3.78 -12.08
CA PRO A 108 -6.99 -5.16 -12.12
C PRO A 108 -5.49 -5.21 -11.83
N PHE A 109 -5.10 -5.99 -10.82
CA PHE A 109 -3.71 -6.20 -10.45
C PHE A 109 -3.50 -7.65 -9.97
N PRO A 110 -2.31 -8.28 -10.12
CA PRO A 110 -2.18 -9.73 -9.98
C PRO A 110 -2.60 -10.35 -8.63
N HIS A 111 -2.78 -9.54 -7.59
CA HIS A 111 -3.15 -9.96 -6.25
C HIS A 111 -4.49 -9.36 -5.77
N ASN A 112 -5.39 -9.01 -6.68
CA ASN A 112 -6.75 -8.59 -6.34
C ASN A 112 -7.83 -9.31 -7.16
N ILE A 113 -9.09 -9.17 -6.73
CA ILE A 113 -10.23 -9.89 -7.31
C ILE A 113 -10.36 -9.59 -8.82
N GLU A 114 -10.30 -8.32 -9.19
CA GLU A 114 -10.35 -7.86 -10.59
C GLU A 114 -9.22 -8.46 -11.43
N GLY A 115 -8.01 -8.57 -10.85
CA GLY A 115 -6.86 -9.18 -11.51
C GLY A 115 -7.08 -10.64 -11.87
N PHE A 116 -7.65 -11.42 -10.96
CA PHE A 116 -7.97 -12.83 -11.21
C PHE A 116 -9.03 -13.03 -12.29
N VAL A 117 -9.91 -12.05 -12.50
CA VAL A 117 -10.96 -12.10 -13.52
C VAL A 117 -10.45 -11.63 -14.89
N TYR A 118 -9.72 -10.51 -14.93
CA TYR A 118 -9.44 -9.79 -16.18
C TYR A 118 -8.00 -9.91 -16.69
N MET A 119 -7.03 -10.27 -15.86
CA MET A 119 -5.64 -10.33 -16.31
C MET A 119 -5.30 -11.62 -17.05
N LYS A 120 -4.42 -11.50 -18.05
CA LYS A 120 -3.88 -12.66 -18.76
C LYS A 120 -3.12 -13.58 -17.80
N PRO A 121 -3.18 -14.92 -17.97
CA PRO A 121 -2.49 -15.87 -17.09
C PRO A 121 -0.98 -15.62 -16.94
N LYS A 122 -0.32 -15.02 -17.94
CA LYS A 122 1.11 -14.66 -17.85
C LYS A 122 1.43 -13.76 -16.65
N TYR A 123 0.46 -12.95 -16.20
CA TYR A 123 0.59 -12.02 -15.06
C TYR A 123 0.22 -12.65 -13.72
N LEU A 124 -0.47 -13.81 -13.71
CA LEU A 124 -1.03 -14.45 -12.51
C LEU A 124 -0.16 -15.61 -12.00
N LYS A 125 1.16 -15.55 -12.21
CA LYS A 125 2.08 -16.58 -11.73
C LYS A 125 2.04 -16.64 -10.19
N ARG A 126 1.73 -17.80 -9.60
CA ARG A 126 1.59 -17.99 -8.13
C ARG A 126 2.74 -17.40 -7.32
N ASN A 127 3.98 -17.61 -7.77
CA ASN A 127 5.17 -17.08 -7.08
C ASN A 127 5.25 -15.55 -7.12
N ALA A 128 4.76 -14.92 -8.18
CA ALA A 128 4.70 -13.46 -8.29
C ALA A 128 3.61 -12.90 -7.38
N VAL A 129 2.41 -13.48 -7.45
CA VAL A 129 1.25 -13.10 -6.63
C VAL A 129 1.56 -13.18 -5.13
N GLY A 130 2.19 -14.26 -4.67
CA GLY A 130 2.55 -14.42 -3.26
C GLY A 130 3.54 -13.38 -2.74
N LYS A 131 4.53 -12.99 -3.56
CA LYS A 131 5.49 -11.94 -3.22
C LYS A 131 4.83 -10.55 -3.16
N LEU A 132 3.84 -10.28 -4.01
CA LEU A 132 3.07 -9.04 -3.97
C LEU A 132 2.16 -8.98 -2.72
N TYR A 133 1.49 -10.09 -2.39
CA TYR A 133 0.70 -10.19 -1.16
C TYR A 133 1.53 -9.93 0.10
N PHE A 134 2.78 -10.38 0.13
CA PHE A 134 3.68 -10.13 1.25
C PHE A 134 3.88 -8.63 1.52
N GLU A 135 4.07 -7.82 0.47
CA GLU A 135 4.23 -6.38 0.59
C GLU A 135 2.99 -5.73 1.20
N ILE A 136 1.80 -5.99 0.63
CA ILE A 136 0.57 -5.35 1.08
C ILE A 136 0.15 -5.79 2.49
N ILE A 137 0.41 -7.05 2.86
CA ILE A 137 0.12 -7.56 4.22
C ILE A 137 1.01 -6.84 5.24
N ILE A 138 2.32 -6.74 4.98
CA ILE A 138 3.24 -6.04 5.88
C ILE A 138 2.87 -4.57 5.98
N TYR A 139 2.65 -3.90 4.85
CA TYR A 139 2.20 -2.52 4.80
C TYR A 139 0.96 -2.30 5.66
N SER A 140 -0.06 -3.13 5.48
CA SER A 140 -1.36 -2.99 6.16
C SER A 140 -1.25 -3.20 7.66
N ILE A 141 -0.48 -4.19 8.11
CA ILE A 141 -0.26 -4.49 9.53
C ILE A 141 0.54 -3.37 10.19
N VAL A 142 1.67 -2.96 9.59
CA VAL A 142 2.53 -1.91 10.14
C VAL A 142 1.76 -0.58 10.20
N PHE A 143 1.04 -0.24 9.13
CA PHE A 143 0.20 0.94 9.09
C PHE A 143 -0.87 0.90 10.20
N GLY A 144 -1.64 -0.17 10.26
CA GLY A 144 -2.75 -0.32 11.20
C GLY A 144 -2.28 -0.27 12.65
N PHE A 145 -1.11 -0.83 12.95
CA PHE A 145 -0.50 -0.80 14.29
C PHE A 145 -0.13 0.62 14.68
N LEU A 146 0.63 1.31 13.82
CA LEU A 146 1.17 2.64 14.09
C LEU A 146 0.06 3.70 14.18
N ILE A 147 -0.89 3.72 13.24
CA ILE A 147 -1.96 4.71 13.23
C ILE A 147 -2.85 4.59 14.48
N SER A 148 -3.14 3.35 14.88
CA SER A 148 -3.98 3.08 16.05
C SER A 148 -3.31 3.50 17.36
N TRP A 149 -1.98 3.51 17.38
CA TRP A 149 -1.17 3.90 18.54
C TRP A 149 -0.92 5.41 18.62
N PHE A 150 -0.62 6.08 17.50
CA PHE A 150 -0.16 7.47 17.51
C PHE A 150 -1.23 8.53 17.24
N SER A 151 -2.39 8.16 16.67
CA SER A 151 -3.35 9.13 16.14
C SER A 151 -4.63 9.32 16.98
N PHE A 152 -4.75 8.62 18.11
CA PHE A 152 -5.95 8.57 18.95
C PHE A 152 -5.60 8.38 20.42
#